data_AF-A0A939KNV1-F1
#
_entry.id   AF-A0A939KNV1-F1
#
_cell.length_a   1.000
_cell.length_b   1.000
_cell.length_c   1.000
_cell.angle_alpha   90.00
_cell.angle_beta   90.00
_cell.angle_gamma   90.00
#
_symmetry.space_group_name_H-M   'P 1'
#
loop_
_entity.id
_entity.type
_entity.pdbx_description
1 polymer ?
#
loop_
_entity_poly.entity_id
_entity_poly.type
_entity_poly.pdbx_seq_one_letter_code
_entity_poly.pdbx_strand_id
1 'polypeptide(L)'
;MIGRVAQAAAALDLVIGLAQAAAEGGWTEPQLHNGTELAIEGGRHPVAEARLEADGRSYVANDCLMETRNRMWIITGPNMAGKSTFLRQTALIILMAQIGSFVPARHAQIGVVDRMYSRIGSGDDLAAGKSTFMVEMEETATILQEATVQSFVILDEIGRGTATSDGLAIAQATMECLHNTIACRTLLATHYHELAELADAYEGAVSMMMDATNEMNEEAFTYLIAPGKAGNSYGLRVARMAGLPESVSCRAEALLSERQQLRPQNLQPGSRIPHKSNDI
;
A
#
# COMPACT_ATOMS: atom_id res chain seq x y z
N MET A 1 -5.40 -21.95 -41.53
CA MET A 1 -5.87 -20.62 -41.99
C MET A 1 -6.83 -20.00 -40.97
N ILE A 2 -7.91 -20.68 -40.57
CA ILE A 2 -8.90 -20.17 -39.58
C ILE A 2 -8.27 -19.77 -38.24
N GLY A 3 -7.38 -20.59 -37.66
CA GLY A 3 -6.76 -20.26 -36.36
C GLY A 3 -5.95 -18.95 -36.34
N ARG A 4 -5.28 -18.60 -37.45
CA ARG A 4 -4.54 -17.32 -37.55
C ARG A 4 -5.49 -16.12 -37.62
N VAL A 5 -6.61 -16.28 -38.34
CA VAL A 5 -7.66 -15.24 -38.41
C VAL A 5 -8.29 -15.03 -37.03
N ALA A 6 -8.58 -16.10 -36.29
CA ALA A 6 -9.11 -16.01 -34.94
C ALA A 6 -8.14 -15.30 -33.97
N GLN A 7 -6.85 -15.60 -34.04
CA GLN A 7 -5.82 -14.91 -33.24
C GLN A 7 -5.73 -13.41 -33.55
N ALA A 8 -5.75 -13.05 -34.84
CA ALA A 8 -5.73 -11.66 -35.26
C ALA A 8 -6.99 -10.91 -34.82
N ALA A 9 -8.17 -11.54 -34.96
CA ALA A 9 -9.43 -10.97 -34.49
C ALA A 9 -9.44 -10.76 -32.97
N ALA A 10 -8.93 -11.73 -32.19
CA ALA A 10 -8.82 -11.61 -30.74
C ALA A 10 -7.85 -10.50 -30.32
N ALA A 11 -6.74 -10.32 -31.03
CA ALA A 11 -5.81 -9.21 -30.76
C ALA A 11 -6.43 -7.84 -31.06
N LEU A 12 -7.21 -7.73 -32.15
CA LEU A 12 -7.96 -6.52 -32.46
C LEU A 12 -9.02 -6.22 -31.39
N ASP A 13 -9.79 -7.22 -31.00
CA ASP A 13 -10.83 -7.10 -29.97
C ASP A 13 -10.23 -6.62 -28.62
N LEU A 14 -9.09 -7.20 -28.22
CA LEU A 14 -8.35 -6.76 -27.04
C LEU A 14 -7.93 -5.28 -27.14
N VAL A 15 -7.28 -4.88 -28.24
CA VAL A 15 -6.79 -3.49 -28.39
C VAL A 15 -7.96 -2.50 -28.44
N ILE A 16 -9.06 -2.86 -29.10
CA ILE A 16 -10.28 -2.03 -29.13
C ILE A 16 -10.88 -1.89 -27.73
N GLY A 17 -10.96 -2.99 -26.98
CA GLY A 17 -11.46 -2.96 -25.60
C GLY A 17 -10.62 -2.08 -24.68
N LEU A 18 -9.28 -2.15 -24.79
CA LEU A 18 -8.37 -1.28 -24.03
C LEU A 18 -8.54 0.19 -24.43
N ALA A 19 -8.63 0.48 -25.73
CA ALA A 19 -8.81 1.85 -26.23
C ALA A 19 -10.16 2.44 -25.81
N GLN A 20 -11.22 1.64 -25.82
CA GLN A 20 -12.55 2.08 -25.37
C GLN A 20 -12.55 2.41 -23.88
N ALA A 21 -12.02 1.53 -23.02
CA ALA A 21 -11.91 1.79 -21.60
C ALA A 21 -11.07 3.04 -21.30
N ALA A 22 -10.00 3.25 -22.06
CA ALA A 22 -9.16 4.44 -21.93
C ALA A 22 -9.89 5.74 -22.29
N ALA A 23 -10.67 5.72 -23.38
CA ALA A 23 -11.44 6.87 -23.84
C ALA A 23 -12.57 7.24 -22.87
N GLU A 24 -13.29 6.23 -22.36
CA GLU A 24 -14.37 6.42 -21.39
C GLU A 24 -13.87 6.90 -20.03
N GLY A 25 -12.77 6.33 -19.53
CA GLY A 25 -12.19 6.67 -18.22
C GLY A 25 -11.24 7.88 -18.20
N GLY A 26 -10.96 8.49 -19.36
CA GLY A 26 -9.97 9.56 -19.47
C GLY A 26 -8.59 9.11 -18.99
N TRP A 27 -8.12 7.98 -19.50
CA TRP A 27 -6.83 7.38 -19.15
C TRP A 27 -5.72 7.91 -20.06
N THR A 28 -4.48 7.90 -19.56
CA THR A 28 -3.30 8.44 -20.26
C THR A 28 -2.36 7.33 -20.71
N GLU A 29 -1.59 7.60 -21.77
CA GLU A 29 -0.56 6.67 -22.25
C GLU A 29 0.63 6.67 -21.26
N PRO A 30 0.99 5.53 -20.65
CA PRO A 30 2.12 5.47 -19.73
C PRO A 30 3.46 5.42 -20.47
N GLN A 31 4.51 5.96 -19.85
CA GLN A 31 5.89 5.83 -20.33
C GLN A 31 6.62 4.73 -19.56
N LEU A 32 6.94 3.62 -20.22
CA LEU A 32 7.72 2.53 -19.63
C LEU A 32 9.23 2.77 -19.82
N HIS A 33 10.03 2.47 -18.79
CA HIS A 33 11.49 2.54 -18.86
C HIS A 33 12.17 1.43 -18.04
N ASN A 34 13.47 1.21 -18.24
CA ASN A 34 14.22 0.12 -17.57
C ASN A 34 14.78 0.49 -16.18
N GLY A 35 14.39 1.64 -15.65
CA GLY A 35 14.79 2.09 -14.31
C GLY A 35 13.85 1.58 -13.22
N THR A 36 14.10 1.97 -11.98
CA THR A 36 13.24 1.65 -10.83
C THR A 36 12.31 2.80 -10.42
N GLU A 37 12.39 3.94 -11.11
CA GLU A 37 11.55 5.10 -10.80
C GLU A 37 10.07 4.79 -11.13
N LEU A 38 9.17 5.37 -10.35
CA LEU A 38 7.74 5.29 -10.51
C LEU A 38 7.17 6.67 -10.24
N ALA A 39 6.53 7.27 -11.23
CA ALA A 39 5.83 8.53 -11.09
C ALA A 39 4.40 8.36 -11.63
N ILE A 40 3.43 8.36 -10.72
CA ILE A 40 2.01 8.36 -11.04
C ILE A 40 1.44 9.67 -10.48
N GLU A 41 0.93 10.52 -11.35
CA GLU A 41 0.24 11.75 -10.95
C GLU A 41 -1.27 11.61 -11.14
N GLY A 42 -2.05 11.93 -10.11
CA GLY A 42 -3.50 11.81 -10.13
C GLY A 42 -3.97 10.38 -10.43
N GLY A 43 -3.30 9.39 -9.84
CA GLY A 43 -3.68 7.98 -9.99
C GLY A 43 -5.06 7.72 -9.38
N ARG A 44 -5.84 6.86 -10.04
CA ARG A 44 -7.22 6.50 -9.64
C ARG A 44 -7.39 4.99 -9.73
N HIS A 45 -8.18 4.40 -8.82
CA HIS A 45 -8.44 2.96 -8.84
C HIS A 45 -9.55 2.66 -9.84
N PRO A 46 -9.28 1.96 -10.96
CA PRO A 46 -10.22 1.92 -12.10
C PRO A 46 -11.59 1.35 -11.74
N VAL A 47 -11.63 0.31 -10.90
CA VAL A 47 -12.90 -0.31 -10.44
C VAL A 47 -13.63 0.53 -9.39
N ALA A 48 -12.91 1.13 -8.44
CA ALA A 48 -13.52 1.90 -7.36
C ALA A 48 -14.00 3.27 -7.86
N GLU A 49 -13.27 3.89 -8.80
CA GLU A 49 -13.67 5.10 -9.52
C GLU A 49 -14.99 4.87 -10.24
N ALA A 50 -15.05 3.88 -11.14
CA ALA A 50 -16.27 3.55 -11.88
C ALA A 50 -17.47 3.25 -10.95
N ARG A 51 -17.21 2.61 -9.80
CA ARG A 51 -18.27 2.34 -8.82
C ARG A 51 -18.79 3.61 -8.15
N LEU A 52 -17.89 4.50 -7.73
CA LEU A 52 -18.29 5.77 -7.11
C LEU A 52 -19.02 6.68 -8.10
N GLU A 53 -18.56 6.74 -9.35
CA GLU A 53 -19.22 7.52 -10.41
C GLU A 53 -20.64 7.03 -10.69
N ALA A 54 -20.84 5.71 -10.72
CA ALA A 54 -22.17 5.11 -10.83
C ALA A 54 -23.10 5.48 -9.65
N ASP A 55 -22.52 5.70 -8.47
CA ASP A 55 -23.22 6.16 -7.27
C ASP A 55 -23.29 7.72 -7.19
N GLY A 56 -22.86 8.44 -8.23
CA GLY A 56 -22.89 9.92 -8.30
C GLY A 56 -21.84 10.61 -7.43
N ARG A 57 -20.77 9.91 -7.05
CA ARG A 57 -19.69 10.39 -6.17
C ARG A 57 -18.38 10.50 -6.94
N SER A 58 -17.52 11.44 -6.54
CA SER A 58 -16.18 11.56 -7.10
C SER A 58 -15.17 10.67 -6.38
N TYR A 59 -14.21 10.13 -7.12
CA TYR A 59 -13.03 9.45 -6.58
C TYR A 59 -11.92 10.48 -6.31
N VAL A 60 -11.18 10.30 -5.21
CA VAL A 60 -10.05 11.18 -4.86
C VAL A 60 -8.77 10.61 -5.45
N ALA A 61 -8.22 11.30 -6.45
CA ALA A 61 -6.98 10.92 -7.10
C ALA A 61 -5.76 11.17 -6.18
N ASN A 62 -4.75 10.31 -6.26
CA ASN A 62 -3.56 10.39 -5.42
C ASN A 62 -2.28 10.16 -6.23
N ASP A 63 -1.22 10.87 -5.85
CA ASP A 63 0.10 10.74 -6.46
C ASP A 63 0.89 9.59 -5.81
N CYS A 64 1.76 8.94 -6.59
CA CYS A 64 2.74 7.98 -6.11
C CYS A 64 4.07 8.22 -6.83
N LEU A 65 5.04 8.76 -6.10
CA LEU A 65 6.35 9.16 -6.61
C LEU A 65 7.44 8.39 -5.85
N MET A 66 7.96 7.33 -6.45
CA MET A 66 9.01 6.49 -5.87
C MET A 66 10.27 6.55 -6.73
N GLU A 67 11.33 7.03 -6.12
CA GLU A 67 12.68 7.14 -6.65
C GLU A 67 13.64 6.49 -5.65
N THR A 68 14.94 6.48 -5.96
CA THR A 68 15.96 5.89 -5.08
C THR A 68 15.90 6.42 -3.64
N ARG A 69 15.57 7.71 -3.45
CA ARG A 69 15.53 8.41 -2.16
C ARG A 69 14.22 8.25 -1.38
N ASN A 70 13.19 7.64 -1.96
CA ASN A 70 11.90 7.38 -1.31
C ASN A 70 11.24 6.10 -1.86
N ARG A 71 12.06 5.07 -2.14
CA ARG A 71 11.64 3.78 -2.68
C ARG A 71 10.80 2.94 -1.72
N MET A 72 10.73 3.32 -0.44
CA MET A 72 9.88 2.66 0.55
C MET A 72 8.95 3.68 1.21
N TRP A 73 7.64 3.48 1.09
CA TRP A 73 6.65 4.31 1.75
C TRP A 73 6.05 3.54 2.93
N ILE A 74 6.15 4.10 4.13
CA ILE A 74 5.48 3.59 5.32
C ILE A 74 4.19 4.39 5.51
N ILE A 75 3.07 3.78 5.15
CA ILE A 75 1.76 4.43 5.08
C ILE A 75 0.98 4.15 6.37
N THR A 76 0.64 5.22 7.08
CA THR A 76 -0.19 5.18 8.28
C THR A 76 -1.51 5.90 8.07
N GLY A 77 -2.49 5.64 8.94
CA GLY A 77 -3.81 6.24 8.89
C GLY A 77 -4.91 5.27 9.30
N PRO A 78 -6.14 5.74 9.52
CA PRO A 78 -7.25 4.87 9.93
C PRO A 78 -7.57 3.78 8.89
N ASN A 79 -8.19 2.67 9.30
CA ASN A 79 -8.50 1.55 8.40
C ASN A 79 -9.40 1.97 7.23
N MET A 80 -10.32 2.90 7.47
CA MET A 80 -11.23 3.43 6.45
C MET A 80 -10.65 4.59 5.64
N ALA A 81 -9.37 4.96 5.84
CA ALA A 81 -8.72 6.05 5.12
C ALA A 81 -8.42 5.73 3.64
N GLY A 82 -8.56 4.47 3.22
CA GLY A 82 -8.27 4.06 1.84
C GLY A 82 -6.83 3.59 1.60
N LYS A 83 -6.06 3.23 2.65
CA LYS A 83 -4.68 2.70 2.52
C LYS A 83 -4.61 1.51 1.55
N SER A 84 -5.43 0.48 1.76
CA SER A 84 -5.49 -0.71 0.90
C SER A 84 -5.93 -0.38 -0.53
N THR A 85 -6.83 0.59 -0.69
CA THR A 85 -7.25 1.07 -2.02
C THR A 85 -6.10 1.74 -2.75
N PHE A 86 -5.33 2.60 -2.08
CA PHE A 86 -4.14 3.24 -2.65
C PHE A 86 -3.05 2.23 -3.04
N LEU A 87 -2.78 1.25 -2.18
CA LEU A 87 -1.86 0.15 -2.47
C LEU A 87 -2.26 -0.61 -3.74
N ARG A 88 -3.51 -1.07 -3.80
CA ARG A 88 -4.05 -1.81 -4.96
C ARG A 88 -4.10 -0.96 -6.22
N GLN A 89 -4.47 0.31 -6.10
CA GLN A 89 -4.50 1.25 -7.21
C GLN A 89 -3.12 1.34 -7.89
N THR A 90 -2.07 1.56 -7.10
CA THR A 90 -0.70 1.69 -7.62
C THR A 90 -0.27 0.42 -8.35
N ALA A 91 -0.54 -0.74 -7.75
CA ALA A 91 -0.28 -2.05 -8.35
C ALA A 91 -1.06 -2.26 -9.66
N LEU A 92 -2.35 -1.91 -9.70
CA LEU A 92 -3.17 -2.04 -10.90
C LEU A 92 -2.68 -1.13 -12.03
N ILE A 93 -2.28 0.11 -11.73
CA ILE A 93 -1.74 1.04 -12.72
C ILE A 93 -0.46 0.48 -13.37
N ILE A 94 0.46 -0.07 -12.56
CA ILE A 94 1.67 -0.73 -13.06
C ILE A 94 1.32 -1.92 -13.96
N LEU A 95 0.40 -2.79 -13.52
CA LEU A 95 -0.02 -3.95 -14.29
C LEU A 95 -0.64 -3.55 -15.62
N MET A 96 -1.55 -2.56 -15.61
CA MET A 96 -2.19 -2.02 -16.81
C MET A 96 -1.18 -1.47 -17.82
N ALA A 97 -0.17 -0.73 -17.34
CA ALA A 97 0.89 -0.24 -18.22
C ALA A 97 1.68 -1.38 -18.87
N GLN A 98 2.05 -2.42 -18.09
CA GLN A 98 2.85 -3.54 -18.59
C GLN A 98 2.08 -4.52 -19.51
N ILE A 99 0.74 -4.54 -19.47
CA ILE A 99 -0.06 -5.25 -20.47
C ILE A 99 -0.28 -4.44 -21.76
N GLY A 100 0.22 -3.19 -21.83
CA GLY A 100 0.08 -2.30 -22.97
C GLY A 100 -1.21 -1.47 -23.00
N SER A 101 -1.86 -1.27 -21.84
CA SER A 101 -3.03 -0.41 -21.70
C SER A 101 -2.63 1.04 -21.36
N PHE A 102 -3.51 1.97 -21.69
CA PHE A 102 -3.56 3.29 -21.03
C PHE A 102 -3.91 3.10 -19.54
N VAL A 103 -3.57 4.08 -18.71
CA VAL A 103 -3.72 3.99 -17.25
C VAL A 103 -4.57 5.11 -16.64
N PRO A 104 -5.29 4.84 -15.54
CA PRO A 104 -6.14 5.83 -14.85
C PRO A 104 -5.32 6.83 -14.03
N ALA A 105 -4.53 7.66 -14.72
CA ALA A 105 -3.70 8.71 -14.15
C ALA A 105 -3.68 9.93 -15.07
N ARG A 106 -3.29 11.10 -14.55
CA ARG A 106 -3.03 12.28 -15.37
C ARG A 106 -1.69 12.15 -16.11
N HIS A 107 -0.69 11.59 -15.43
CA HIS A 107 0.64 11.30 -15.97
C HIS A 107 1.19 10.03 -15.33
N ALA A 108 1.92 9.22 -16.10
CA ALA A 108 2.53 7.99 -15.61
C ALA A 108 3.89 7.70 -16.28
N GLN A 109 4.94 7.61 -15.47
CA GLN A 109 6.24 7.04 -15.82
C GLN A 109 6.50 5.84 -14.92
N ILE A 110 6.73 4.67 -15.52
CA ILE A 110 6.75 3.42 -14.79
C ILE A 110 8.01 2.64 -15.20
N GLY A 111 8.93 2.52 -14.26
CA GLY A 111 10.05 1.59 -14.36
C GLY A 111 9.52 0.16 -14.37
N VAL A 112 9.94 -0.66 -15.32
CA VAL A 112 9.44 -2.04 -15.49
C VAL A 112 9.61 -2.82 -14.18
N VAL A 113 8.54 -3.50 -13.77
CA VAL A 113 8.49 -4.39 -12.62
C VAL A 113 8.62 -5.82 -13.11
N ASP A 114 9.60 -6.55 -12.57
CA ASP A 114 9.83 -7.97 -12.90
C ASP A 114 8.81 -8.88 -12.21
N ARG A 115 8.50 -8.58 -10.94
CA ARG A 115 7.57 -9.33 -10.09
C ARG A 115 6.81 -8.39 -9.17
N MET A 116 5.51 -8.66 -9.04
CA MET A 116 4.62 -7.93 -8.16
C MET A 116 4.20 -8.83 -7.00
N TYR A 117 4.51 -8.41 -5.79
CA TYR A 117 4.17 -9.12 -4.58
C TYR A 117 3.12 -8.36 -3.79
N SER A 118 2.13 -9.07 -3.28
CA SER A 118 1.06 -8.50 -2.49
C SER A 118 0.79 -9.35 -1.27
N ARG A 119 0.90 -8.74 -0.10
CA ARG A 119 0.31 -9.25 1.14
C ARG A 119 -0.73 -8.23 1.59
N ILE A 120 -1.95 -8.40 1.12
CA ILE A 120 -3.10 -7.61 1.59
C ILE A 120 -4.05 -8.57 2.28
N GLY A 121 -4.39 -8.30 3.53
CA GLY A 121 -5.33 -9.12 4.29
C GLY A 121 -6.61 -9.38 3.50
N SER A 122 -6.85 -10.63 3.14
CA SER A 122 -8.16 -11.12 2.69
C SER A 122 -8.96 -11.54 3.93
N GLY A 123 -10.28 -11.34 3.90
CA GLY A 123 -11.17 -11.88 4.94
C GLY A 123 -10.93 -13.38 5.14
N ASP A 124 -11.09 -13.83 6.38
CA ASP A 124 -10.68 -15.15 6.88
C ASP A 124 -10.98 -16.30 5.91
N ASP A 125 -9.93 -16.96 5.41
CA ASP A 125 -10.06 -18.29 4.81
C ASP A 125 -9.70 -19.34 5.86
N LEU A 126 -10.69 -19.66 6.70
CA LEU A 126 -10.61 -20.70 7.74
C LEU A 126 -10.57 -22.13 7.16
N ALA A 127 -10.56 -22.32 5.83
CA ALA A 127 -10.79 -23.62 5.21
C ALA A 127 -9.55 -24.55 5.12
N ALA A 128 -8.33 -24.08 5.42
CA ALA A 128 -7.10 -24.83 5.15
C ALA A 128 -6.44 -25.53 6.36
N GLY A 129 -6.97 -25.40 7.58
CA GLY A 129 -6.36 -26.00 8.78
C GLY A 129 -5.00 -25.42 9.21
N LYS A 130 -4.54 -24.35 8.55
CA LYS A 130 -3.41 -23.50 8.98
C LYS A 130 -3.94 -22.26 9.70
N SER A 131 -3.21 -21.73 10.67
CA SER A 131 -3.55 -20.43 11.27
C SER A 131 -3.38 -19.33 10.22
N THR A 132 -4.24 -18.31 10.25
CA THR A 132 -4.15 -17.13 9.37
C THR A 132 -2.80 -16.45 9.46
N PHE A 133 -2.21 -16.43 10.66
CA PHE A 133 -0.86 -15.93 10.89
C PHE A 133 0.23 -16.79 10.23
N MET A 134 0.11 -18.12 10.22
CA MET A 134 1.09 -18.97 9.53
C MET A 134 1.08 -18.72 8.02
N VAL A 135 -0.11 -18.60 7.41
CA VAL A 135 -0.24 -18.28 5.98
C VAL A 135 0.38 -16.92 5.68
N GLU A 136 0.12 -15.92 6.52
CA GLU A 136 0.76 -14.60 6.42
C GLU A 136 2.29 -14.67 6.46
N MET A 137 2.86 -15.52 7.33
CA MET A 137 4.30 -15.71 7.42
C MET A 137 4.88 -16.48 6.23
N GLU A 138 4.17 -17.47 5.69
CA GLU A 138 4.56 -18.20 4.47
C GLU A 138 4.57 -17.27 3.25
N GLU A 139 3.55 -16.41 3.11
CA GLU A 139 3.49 -15.39 2.06
C GLU A 139 4.64 -14.39 2.22
N THR A 140 4.85 -13.86 3.42
CA THR A 140 5.94 -12.91 3.71
C THR A 140 7.31 -13.53 3.41
N ALA A 141 7.53 -14.80 3.78
CA ALA A 141 8.77 -15.50 3.50
C ALA A 141 9.01 -15.66 2.00
N THR A 142 7.97 -15.94 1.22
CA THR A 142 8.06 -16.04 -0.26
C THR A 142 8.49 -14.71 -0.87
N ILE A 143 7.88 -13.60 -0.43
CA ILE A 143 8.25 -12.25 -0.89
C ILE A 143 9.72 -11.99 -0.61
N LEU A 144 10.19 -12.26 0.61
CA LEU A 144 11.56 -11.98 1.01
C LEU A 144 12.61 -12.87 0.31
N GLN A 145 12.21 -14.05 -0.18
CA GLN A 145 13.13 -14.98 -0.85
C GLN A 145 13.27 -14.71 -2.34
N GLU A 146 12.22 -14.18 -2.98
CA GLU A 146 12.15 -14.09 -4.43
C GLU A 146 12.17 -12.66 -4.99
N ALA A 147 11.85 -11.66 -4.16
CA ALA A 147 11.85 -10.27 -4.60
C ALA A 147 13.25 -9.81 -5.01
N THR A 148 13.30 -9.02 -6.08
CA THR A 148 14.52 -8.41 -6.61
C THR A 148 14.44 -6.90 -6.49
N VAL A 149 15.55 -6.20 -6.79
CA VAL A 149 15.57 -4.73 -6.83
C VAL A 149 14.55 -4.13 -7.80
N GLN A 150 14.15 -4.87 -8.84
CA GLN A 150 13.14 -4.43 -9.82
C GLN A 150 11.71 -4.73 -9.37
N SER A 151 11.52 -5.50 -8.30
CA SER A 151 10.20 -5.91 -7.85
C SER A 151 9.42 -4.75 -7.22
N PHE A 152 8.10 -4.89 -7.23
CA PHE A 152 7.18 -3.99 -6.56
C PHE A 152 6.41 -4.77 -5.49
N VAL A 153 6.53 -4.32 -4.24
CA VAL A 153 5.98 -5.02 -3.07
C VAL A 153 4.93 -4.15 -2.40
N ILE A 154 3.73 -4.69 -2.19
CA ILE A 154 2.69 -4.07 -1.37
C ILE A 154 2.42 -4.94 -0.15
N LEU A 155 2.54 -4.36 1.04
CA LEU A 155 2.28 -5.02 2.32
C LEU A 155 1.23 -4.23 3.09
N ASP A 156 0.21 -4.90 3.61
CA ASP A 156 -0.87 -4.30 4.39
C ASP A 156 -1.01 -5.03 5.72
N GLU A 157 -0.65 -4.34 6.81
CA GLU A 157 -0.89 -4.74 8.20
C GLU A 157 -0.24 -6.06 8.64
N ILE A 158 1.01 -6.31 8.22
CA ILE A 158 1.82 -7.44 8.71
C ILE A 158 1.94 -7.42 10.24
N GLY A 159 1.86 -8.59 10.86
CA GLY A 159 2.08 -8.80 12.29
C GLY A 159 0.82 -8.66 13.14
N ARG A 160 -0.34 -8.36 12.52
CA ARG A 160 -1.59 -8.16 13.27
C ARG A 160 -2.13 -9.43 13.94
N GLY A 161 -1.83 -10.61 13.39
CA GLY A 161 -2.36 -11.90 13.89
C GLY A 161 -1.69 -12.47 15.14
N THR A 162 -0.77 -11.75 15.79
CA THR A 162 0.03 -12.23 16.92
C THR A 162 0.13 -11.20 18.05
N ALA A 163 0.88 -11.52 19.12
CA ALA A 163 1.19 -10.59 20.20
C ALA A 163 1.81 -9.30 19.64
N THR A 164 1.38 -8.14 20.14
CA THR A 164 1.75 -6.83 19.56
C THR A 164 3.26 -6.61 19.47
N SER A 165 4.04 -7.09 20.46
CA SER A 165 5.50 -7.01 20.44
C SER A 165 6.13 -7.84 19.33
N ASP A 166 5.64 -9.07 19.15
CA ASP A 166 6.15 -10.01 18.16
C ASP A 166 5.79 -9.54 16.76
N GLY A 167 4.55 -9.07 16.58
CA GLY A 167 4.06 -8.49 15.34
C GLY A 167 4.87 -7.27 14.91
N LEU A 168 5.14 -6.34 15.83
CA LEU A 168 5.99 -5.18 15.55
C LEU A 168 7.42 -5.59 15.18
N ALA A 169 8.02 -6.52 15.93
CA ALA A 169 9.38 -6.98 15.66
C ALA A 169 9.51 -7.66 14.29
N ILE A 170 8.54 -8.50 13.92
CA ILE A 170 8.48 -9.16 12.61
C ILE A 170 8.28 -8.14 11.50
N ALA A 171 7.35 -7.19 11.68
CA ALA A 171 7.09 -6.14 10.71
C ALA A 171 8.32 -5.25 10.49
N GLN A 172 9.02 -4.88 11.57
CA GLN A 172 10.29 -4.15 11.48
C GLN A 172 11.35 -4.96 10.73
N ALA A 173 11.59 -6.21 11.11
CA ALA A 173 12.60 -7.04 10.45
C ALA A 173 12.29 -7.25 8.94
N THR A 174 11.01 -7.37 8.59
CA THR A 174 10.54 -7.47 7.20
C THR A 174 10.82 -6.18 6.43
N MET A 175 10.47 -5.02 7.02
CA MET A 175 10.77 -3.70 6.47
C MET A 175 12.28 -3.53 6.23
N GLU A 176 13.09 -3.87 7.22
CA GLU A 176 14.55 -3.75 7.14
C GLU A 176 15.14 -4.66 6.05
N CYS A 177 14.63 -5.88 5.88
CA CYS A 177 15.07 -6.77 4.81
C CYS A 177 14.74 -6.20 3.41
N LEU A 178 13.48 -5.76 3.20
CA LEU A 178 13.05 -5.14 1.95
C LEU A 178 13.84 -3.86 1.64
N HIS A 179 14.15 -3.07 2.67
CA HIS A 179 14.84 -1.79 2.53
C HIS A 179 16.36 -1.92 2.31
N ASN A 180 17.04 -2.64 3.22
CA ASN A 180 18.50 -2.68 3.32
C ASN A 180 19.13 -3.73 2.41
N THR A 181 18.41 -4.82 2.19
CA THR A 181 18.96 -6.01 1.53
C THR A 181 18.45 -6.12 0.10
N ILE A 182 17.13 -6.09 -0.09
CA ILE A 182 16.51 -6.25 -1.42
C ILE A 182 16.50 -4.90 -2.17
N ALA A 183 16.26 -3.81 -1.45
CA ALA A 183 16.19 -2.44 -1.96
C ALA A 183 15.17 -2.23 -3.09
N CYS A 184 14.06 -2.97 -3.06
CA CYS A 184 12.97 -2.86 -4.02
C CYS A 184 12.03 -1.68 -3.72
N ARG A 185 11.13 -1.38 -4.66
CA ARG A 185 10.01 -0.47 -4.43
C ARG A 185 9.01 -1.13 -3.49
N THR A 186 8.69 -0.47 -2.38
CA THR A 186 7.77 -1.02 -1.38
C THR A 186 6.76 0.01 -0.89
N LEU A 187 5.49 -0.34 -0.91
CA LEU A 187 4.45 0.36 -0.17
C LEU A 187 4.01 -0.51 1.01
N LEU A 188 4.21 -0.03 2.23
CA LEU A 188 3.92 -0.75 3.46
C LEU A 188 2.88 0.03 4.26
N ALA A 189 1.62 -0.42 4.24
CA ALA A 189 0.59 0.10 5.12
C ALA A 189 0.64 -0.59 6.48
N THR A 190 0.63 0.20 7.56
CA THR A 190 0.72 -0.32 8.92
C THR A 190 -0.13 0.45 9.91
N HIS A 191 -0.43 -0.22 11.02
CA HIS A 191 -1.05 0.37 12.21
C HIS A 191 -0.01 0.63 13.32
N TYR A 192 1.23 0.18 13.14
CA TYR A 192 2.34 0.46 14.04
C TYR A 192 2.92 1.85 13.75
N HIS A 193 2.60 2.82 14.59
CA HIS A 193 3.14 4.18 14.48
C HIS A 193 4.66 4.19 14.66
N GLU A 194 5.18 3.26 15.46
CA GLU A 194 6.60 3.08 15.73
C GLU A 194 7.40 2.80 14.44
N LEU A 195 6.82 2.07 13.47
CA LEU A 195 7.45 1.85 12.16
C LEU A 195 7.51 3.13 11.32
N ALA A 196 6.45 3.94 11.38
CA ALA A 196 6.45 5.23 10.69
C ALA A 196 7.44 6.19 11.32
N GLU A 197 7.67 6.12 12.64
CA GLU A 197 8.72 6.88 13.29
C GLU A 197 10.11 6.43 12.86
N LEU A 198 10.31 5.12 12.76
CA LEU A 198 11.58 4.49 12.36
C LEU A 198 11.97 4.78 10.91
N ALA A 199 11.02 5.08 10.02
CA ALA A 199 11.30 5.37 8.61
C ALA A 199 12.35 6.50 8.43
N ASP A 200 12.33 7.53 9.30
CA ASP A 200 13.28 8.65 9.26
C ASP A 200 14.75 8.22 9.47
N ALA A 201 14.98 7.05 10.07
CA ALA A 201 16.32 6.51 10.28
C ALA A 201 16.90 5.83 9.02
N TYR A 202 16.10 5.64 7.98
CA TYR A 202 16.45 4.86 6.78
C TYR A 202 16.42 5.73 5.52
N GLU A 203 17.58 5.96 4.89
CA GLU A 203 17.66 6.68 3.62
C GLU A 203 16.96 5.89 2.50
N GLY A 204 15.91 6.47 1.93
CA GLY A 204 15.05 5.78 0.97
C GLY A 204 13.68 5.39 1.52
N ALA A 205 13.47 5.48 2.83
CA ALA A 205 12.18 5.29 3.46
C ALA A 205 11.54 6.63 3.81
N VAL A 206 10.24 6.75 3.59
CA VAL A 206 9.47 7.95 3.93
C VAL A 206 8.16 7.57 4.62
N SER A 207 7.78 8.33 5.63
CA SER A 207 6.49 8.20 6.29
C SER A 207 5.43 8.97 5.51
N MET A 208 4.37 8.26 5.15
CA MET A 208 3.20 8.82 4.49
C MET A 208 1.99 8.63 5.40
N MET A 209 1.08 9.58 5.32
CA MET A 209 -0.18 9.56 6.05
C MET A 209 -1.33 9.62 5.06
N MET A 210 -2.26 8.67 5.19
CA MET A 210 -3.54 8.69 4.51
C MET A 210 -4.57 9.42 5.37
N ASP A 211 -5.45 10.18 4.71
CA ASP A 211 -6.43 11.06 5.34
C ASP A 211 -5.79 12.21 6.12
N ALA A 212 -4.84 12.91 5.48
CA ALA A 212 -4.22 14.12 6.01
C ALA A 212 -5.25 15.26 6.08
N THR A 213 -5.94 15.39 7.21
CA THR A 213 -6.96 16.42 7.42
C THR A 213 -6.31 17.80 7.59
N ASN A 214 -6.69 18.77 6.76
CA ASN A 214 -6.69 20.17 7.16
C ASN A 214 -7.84 20.34 8.17
N GLU A 215 -7.54 20.94 9.32
CA GLU A 215 -8.31 21.01 10.58
C GLU A 215 -9.77 21.57 10.52
N MET A 216 -10.39 21.69 9.35
CA MET A 216 -11.64 22.43 9.16
C MET A 216 -12.92 21.58 9.06
N ASN A 217 -12.85 20.26 8.91
CA ASN A 217 -14.07 19.43 8.81
C ASN A 217 -13.87 18.05 9.45
N GLU A 218 -14.27 17.91 10.71
CA GLU A 218 -14.02 16.72 11.54
C GLU A 218 -14.83 15.48 11.12
N GLU A 219 -15.82 15.62 10.23
CA GLU A 219 -16.83 14.59 9.97
C GLU A 219 -16.61 13.75 8.69
N ALA A 220 -15.62 14.06 7.84
CA ALA A 220 -15.43 13.38 6.56
C ALA A 220 -13.97 12.99 6.28
N PHE A 221 -13.76 11.76 5.78
CA PHE A 221 -12.46 11.31 5.29
C PHE A 221 -12.13 12.00 3.96
N THR A 222 -10.93 12.57 3.86
CA THR A 222 -10.38 13.23 2.67
C THR A 222 -9.85 12.25 1.64
N TYR A 223 -9.44 11.04 2.05
CA TYR A 223 -8.80 10.01 1.21
C TYR A 223 -7.54 10.49 0.46
N LEU A 224 -6.89 11.55 0.95
CA LEU A 224 -5.65 12.08 0.40
C LEU A 224 -4.44 11.47 1.12
N ILE A 225 -3.42 11.08 0.36
CA ILE A 225 -2.10 10.72 0.87
C ILE A 225 -1.17 11.94 0.88
N ALA A 226 -0.46 12.15 1.98
CA ALA A 226 0.52 13.21 2.11
C ALA A 226 1.73 12.77 2.95
N PRO A 227 2.91 13.40 2.79
CA PRO A 227 4.03 13.17 3.67
C PRO A 227 3.66 13.48 5.12
N GLY A 228 4.02 12.58 6.05
CA GLY A 228 3.73 12.76 7.46
C GLY A 228 3.53 11.44 8.21
N LYS A 229 3.37 11.57 9.53
CA LYS A 229 3.11 10.46 10.44
C LYS A 229 1.74 10.67 11.05
N ALA A 230 0.87 9.66 10.99
CA ALA A 230 -0.42 9.73 11.66
C ALA A 230 -0.23 9.85 13.18
N GLY A 231 -0.92 10.80 13.81
CA GLY A 231 -1.04 10.89 15.27
C GLY A 231 -1.89 9.78 15.90
N ASN A 232 -1.86 9.70 17.24
CA ASN A 232 -2.35 8.56 18.03
C ASN A 232 -3.89 8.50 18.24
N SER A 233 -4.68 9.46 17.77
CA SER A 233 -6.09 9.64 18.20
C SER A 233 -7.17 9.26 17.18
N TYR A 234 -6.82 8.68 16.03
CA TYR A 234 -7.80 8.39 14.97
C TYR A 234 -8.82 7.32 15.32
N GLY A 235 -8.43 6.26 16.04
CA GLY A 235 -9.36 5.17 16.40
C GLY A 235 -10.53 5.67 17.25
N LEU A 236 -10.26 6.61 18.16
CA LEU A 236 -11.30 7.22 18.97
C LEU A 236 -12.18 8.18 18.18
N ARG A 237 -11.60 8.93 17.23
CA ARG A 237 -12.36 9.76 16.29
C ARG A 237 -13.40 8.93 15.54
N VAL A 238 -12.99 7.79 14.98
CA VAL A 238 -13.90 6.87 14.29
C VAL A 238 -14.98 6.32 15.24
N ALA A 239 -14.63 6.01 16.48
CA ALA A 239 -15.59 5.54 17.45
C ALA A 239 -16.65 6.60 17.80
N ARG A 240 -16.24 7.88 17.95
CA ARG A 240 -17.18 9.00 18.13
C ARG A 240 -18.12 9.16 16.93
N MET A 241 -17.58 9.10 15.71
CA MET A 241 -18.39 9.15 14.48
C MET A 241 -19.40 7.99 14.37
N ALA A 242 -19.05 6.82 14.92
CA ALA A 242 -19.95 5.67 14.99
C ALA A 242 -21.04 5.79 16.07
N GLY A 243 -21.05 6.89 16.85
CA GLY A 243 -22.02 7.13 17.91
C GLY A 243 -21.68 6.47 19.25
N LEU A 244 -20.39 6.19 19.51
CA LEU A 244 -19.98 5.66 20.81
C LEU A 244 -20.29 6.68 21.93
N PRO A 245 -20.90 6.27 23.07
CA PRO A 245 -21.26 7.21 24.13
C PRO A 245 -20.04 7.98 24.65
N GLU A 246 -20.22 9.28 24.91
CA GLU A 246 -19.11 10.16 25.32
C GLU A 246 -18.42 9.70 26.60
N SER A 247 -19.14 9.07 27.52
CA SER A 247 -18.56 8.48 28.73
C SER A 247 -17.53 7.37 28.44
N VAL A 248 -17.76 6.57 27.39
CA VAL A 248 -16.83 5.53 26.94
C VAL A 248 -15.65 6.18 26.21
N SER A 249 -15.92 7.17 25.36
CA SER A 249 -14.88 7.90 24.62
C SER A 249 -13.90 8.60 25.57
N CYS A 250 -14.39 9.35 26.57
CA CYS A 250 -13.57 9.99 27.59
C CYS A 250 -12.75 8.97 28.40
N ARG A 251 -13.33 7.82 28.75
CA ARG A 251 -12.59 6.77 29.47
C ARG A 251 -11.48 6.17 28.60
N ALA A 252 -11.73 5.97 27.31
CA ALA A 252 -10.73 5.49 26.37
C ALA A 252 -9.56 6.49 26.22
N GLU A 253 -9.83 7.80 26.16
CA GLU A 253 -8.78 8.86 26.16
C GLU A 253 -7.90 8.81 27.39
N ALA A 254 -8.52 8.69 28.57
CA ALA A 254 -7.78 8.60 29.83
C ALA A 254 -6.86 7.37 29.85
N LEU A 255 -7.37 6.20 29.45
CA LEU A 255 -6.60 4.96 29.39
C LEU A 255 -5.46 5.02 28.36
N LEU A 256 -5.66 5.68 27.21
CA LEU A 256 -4.60 5.87 26.22
C LEU A 256 -3.48 6.77 26.77
N SER A 257 -3.86 7.86 27.45
CA SER A 257 -2.92 8.79 28.08
C SER A 257 -2.08 8.10 29.17
N GLU A 258 -2.72 7.28 30.02
CA GLU A 258 -2.04 6.47 31.04
C GLU A 258 -1.02 5.49 30.40
N ARG A 259 -1.38 4.83 29.29
CA ARG A 259 -0.50 3.87 28.60
C ARG A 259 0.68 4.53 27.90
N GLN A 260 0.50 5.72 27.32
CA GLN A 260 1.59 6.46 26.67
C GLN A 260 2.66 6.90 27.69
N GLN A 261 2.26 7.30 28.90
CA GLN A 261 3.21 7.65 29.97
C GLN A 261 4.05 6.46 30.43
N LEU A 262 3.54 5.23 30.27
CA LEU A 262 4.20 4.00 30.71
C LEU A 262 5.13 3.38 29.65
N ARG A 263 5.10 3.84 28.39
CA ARG A 263 5.92 3.28 27.30
C ARG A 263 6.92 4.30 26.74
N PRO A 264 8.16 4.37 27.27
CA PRO A 264 9.27 4.90 26.52
C PRO A 264 9.83 3.75 25.66
N GLN A 265 9.47 3.68 24.38
CA GLN A 265 10.12 2.76 23.44
C GLN A 265 10.49 3.49 22.16
N ASN A 266 11.71 4.01 22.14
CA ASN A 266 12.34 4.38 20.87
C ASN A 266 12.82 3.09 20.22
N LEU A 267 12.22 2.70 19.09
CA LEU A 267 12.82 1.68 18.22
C LEU A 267 14.20 2.17 17.79
N GLN A 268 15.19 1.27 17.84
CA GLN A 268 16.53 1.55 17.31
C GLN A 268 16.69 0.87 15.95
N PRO A 269 17.46 1.48 15.02
CA PRO A 269 17.77 0.83 13.74
C PRO A 269 18.48 -0.50 13.96
N GLY A 270 18.00 -1.57 13.33
CA GLY A 270 18.60 -2.90 13.39
C GLY A 270 19.91 -3.02 12.61
N SER A 271 20.77 -3.96 13.02
CA SER A 271 21.95 -4.37 12.25
C SER A 271 21.55 -5.17 11.00
N ARG A 272 22.28 -5.03 9.88
CA ARG A 272 21.99 -5.72 8.60
C ARG A 272 21.70 -7.23 8.78
N ILE A 273 20.56 -7.68 8.27
CA ILE A 273 20.18 -9.10 8.22
C ILE A 273 20.97 -9.79 7.09
N PRO A 274 21.73 -10.87 7.36
CA PRO A 274 22.47 -11.57 6.32
C PRO A 274 21.52 -12.33 5.37
N HIS A 275 21.53 -11.97 4.07
CA HIS A 275 20.83 -12.74 3.03
C HIS A 275 21.65 -13.98 2.66
N LYS A 276 21.03 -15.15 2.63
CA LYS A 276 21.61 -16.32 1.94
C LYS A 276 21.49 -16.09 0.44
N SER A 277 22.58 -15.84 -0.26
CA SER A 277 22.62 -15.97 -1.72
C SER A 277 22.42 -17.45 -2.06
N ASN A 278 21.31 -17.80 -2.70
CA ASN A 278 21.20 -19.09 -3.36
C ASN A 278 21.91 -18.96 -4.71
N ASP A 279 23.23 -19.11 -4.70
CA ASP A 279 23.99 -19.42 -5.92
C ASP A 279 23.83 -20.93 -6.20
N ILE A 280 22.98 -21.26 -7.17
CA ILE A 280 23.05 -22.49 -7.99
C ILE A 280 22.80 -22.10 -9.44
#